data_AF-A0A2X2BPF4-F1
#
_entry.id   AF-A0A2X2BPF4-F1
#
_cell.length_a   1.000
_cell.length_b   1.000
_cell.length_c   1.000
_cell.angle_alpha   90.00
_cell.angle_beta   90.00
_cell.angle_gamma   90.00
#
_symmetry.space_group_name_H-M   'P 1'
#
loop_
_entity.id
_entity.type
_entity.pdbx_description
1 polymer ?
#
loop_
_entity_poly.entity_id
_entity_poly.type
_entity_poly.pdbx_seq_one_letter_code
_entity_poly.pdbx_strand_id
1 'polypeptide(L)'
;MLDLFQWSEEKFLRITEGSPIRRIGYLRWLRNISVALGNAPYQDKIVLALQERFGLGEVLDEHLHWAIAQQKAKREEKTLKIQTSQQKTSSKGNNKGPTS
;
A
#
# COMPACT_ATOMS: atom_id res chain seq x y z
N MET A 1 -10.21 1.26 -4.47
CA MET A 1 -9.17 2.31 -4.54
C MET A 1 -8.19 2.07 -5.67
N LEU A 2 -7.59 0.87 -5.79
CA LEU A 2 -6.67 0.58 -6.89
C LEU A 2 -7.32 0.73 -8.28
N ASP A 3 -8.56 0.27 -8.45
CA ASP A 3 -9.28 0.39 -9.73
C ASP A 3 -9.54 1.85 -10.13
N LEU A 4 -9.71 2.74 -9.15
CA LEU A 4 -9.85 4.18 -9.39
C LEU A 4 -8.50 4.76 -9.84
N PHE A 5 -7.41 4.39 -9.16
CA PHE A 5 -6.06 4.86 -9.51
C PHE A 5 -5.63 4.49 -10.95
N GLN A 6 -6.17 3.41 -11.49
CA GLN A 6 -5.91 2.95 -12.85
C GLN A 6 -6.67 3.73 -13.94
N TRP A 7 -7.61 4.60 -13.59
CA TRP A 7 -8.31 5.40 -14.59
C TRP A 7 -7.34 6.35 -15.30
N SER A 8 -7.51 6.47 -16.62
CA SER A 8 -6.92 7.56 -17.39
C SER A 8 -7.58 8.89 -17.05
N GLU A 9 -6.92 9.99 -17.43
CA GLU A 9 -7.50 11.33 -17.32
C GLU A 9 -8.83 11.43 -18.09
N GLU A 10 -8.89 10.90 -19.31
CA GLU A 10 -10.12 10.87 -20.11
C GLU A 10 -11.28 10.19 -19.38
N LYS A 11 -11.03 9.02 -18.78
CA LYS A 11 -12.04 8.29 -18.02
C LYS A 11 -12.47 9.08 -16.79
N PHE A 12 -11.52 9.69 -16.07
CA PHE A 12 -11.83 10.58 -14.95
C PHE A 12 -12.74 11.72 -15.40
N LEU A 13 -12.41 12.44 -16.48
CA LEU A 13 -13.19 13.57 -16.99
C LEU A 13 -14.60 13.16 -17.38
N ARG A 14 -14.75 12.05 -18.10
CA ARG A 14 -16.04 11.51 -18.54
C ARG A 14 -16.91 11.08 -17.37
N ILE A 15 -16.37 10.32 -16.42
CA ILE A 15 -17.16 9.76 -15.32
C ILE A 15 -17.46 10.80 -14.23
N THR A 16 -16.61 11.81 -14.06
CA THR A 16 -16.82 12.88 -13.07
C THR A 16 -17.50 14.12 -13.62
N GLU A 17 -17.98 14.10 -14.86
CA GLU A 17 -18.76 15.19 -15.44
C GLU A 17 -19.97 15.55 -14.57
N GLY A 18 -20.16 16.85 -14.32
CA GLY A 18 -21.22 17.35 -13.43
C GLY A 18 -20.99 17.10 -11.92
N SER A 19 -19.96 16.34 -11.53
CA SER A 19 -19.65 16.05 -10.12
C SER A 19 -18.74 17.12 -9.49
N PRO A 20 -18.92 17.43 -8.18
CA PRO A 20 -17.97 18.21 -7.39
C PRO A 20 -16.52 17.72 -7.47
N ILE A 21 -16.31 16.42 -7.66
CA ILE A 21 -14.97 15.82 -7.71
C ILE A 21 -14.17 16.35 -8.90
N ARG A 22 -14.80 16.62 -10.05
CA ARG A 22 -14.10 17.12 -11.24
C ARG A 22 -13.36 18.43 -10.99
N ARG A 23 -13.84 19.26 -10.06
CA ARG A 23 -13.24 20.55 -9.71
C ARG A 23 -11.84 20.46 -9.10
N ILE A 24 -11.46 19.32 -8.52
CA ILE A 24 -10.11 19.16 -7.94
C ILE A 24 -9.06 18.83 -9.01
N GLY A 25 -9.48 18.34 -10.18
CA GLY A 25 -8.59 17.93 -11.27
C GLY A 25 -7.95 16.54 -11.07
N TYR A 26 -7.51 15.95 -12.18
CA TYR A 26 -7.03 14.57 -12.24
C TYR A 26 -5.76 14.32 -11.41
N LEU A 27 -4.75 15.20 -11.50
CA LEU A 27 -3.49 15.02 -10.75
C LEU A 27 -3.69 15.09 -9.23
N ARG A 28 -4.49 16.04 -8.73
CA ARG A 28 -4.81 16.11 -7.29
C ARG A 28 -5.66 14.93 -6.83
N TRP A 29 -6.52 14.41 -7.70
CA TRP A 29 -7.27 13.19 -7.43
C TRP A 29 -6.35 11.96 -7.31
N LEU A 30 -5.42 11.77 -8.24
CA LEU A 30 -4.40 10.72 -8.16
C LEU A 30 -3.56 10.84 -6.87
N ARG A 31 -3.17 12.07 -6.50
CA ARG A 31 -2.43 12.34 -5.24
C ARG A 31 -3.20 11.89 -4.01
N ASN A 32 -4.50 12.15 -3.94
CA ASN A 32 -5.31 11.72 -2.80
C ASN A 32 -5.42 10.18 -2.74
N ILE A 33 -5.53 9.54 -3.91
CA ILE A 33 -5.59 8.08 -3.97
C ILE A 33 -4.23 7.45 -3.65
N SER A 34 -3.10 8.04 -4.08
CA SER A 34 -1.77 7.50 -3.75
C SER A 34 -1.52 7.51 -2.24
N VAL A 35 -1.97 8.54 -1.53
CA VAL A 35 -1.93 8.58 -0.05
C VAL A 35 -2.75 7.42 0.55
N ALA A 36 -3.98 7.22 0.07
CA ALA A 36 -4.83 6.12 0.54
C ALA A 36 -4.21 4.73 0.26
N LEU A 37 -3.58 4.56 -0.91
CA LEU A 37 -2.86 3.33 -1.28
C LEU A 37 -1.61 3.11 -0.42
N GLY A 38 -0.87 4.16 -0.10
CA GLY A 38 0.27 4.08 0.83
C GLY A 38 -0.15 3.62 2.24
N ASN A 39 -1.35 3.99 2.69
CA ASN A 39 -1.89 3.59 3.99
C ASN A 39 -2.52 2.18 4.01
N ALA A 40 -2.85 1.61 2.85
CA ALA A 40 -3.43 0.28 2.76
C ALA A 40 -2.44 -0.82 3.22
N PRO A 41 -2.93 -2.04 3.56
CA PRO A 41 -2.06 -3.21 3.76
C PRO A 41 -1.16 -3.47 2.56
N TYR A 42 -0.01 -4.12 2.79
CA TYR A 42 0.93 -4.43 1.72
C TYR A 42 0.29 -5.28 0.61
N GLN A 43 0.43 -4.84 -0.65
CA GLN A 43 0.10 -5.64 -1.85
C GLN A 43 1.02 -5.27 -3.02
N ASP A 44 1.61 -6.27 -3.68
CA ASP A 44 2.53 -6.06 -4.82
C ASP A 44 1.90 -5.24 -5.95
N LYS A 45 0.63 -5.50 -6.26
CA LYS A 45 -0.13 -4.75 -7.29
C LYS A 45 -0.28 -3.25 -6.99
N ILE A 46 -0.26 -2.86 -5.72
CA ILE A 46 -0.30 -1.43 -5.34
C ILE A 46 1.03 -0.78 -5.69
N VAL A 47 2.15 -1.45 -5.38
CA VAL A 47 3.49 -0.94 -5.70
C VAL A 47 3.66 -0.77 -7.21
N LEU A 48 3.27 -1.78 -7.99
CA LEU A 48 3.34 -1.72 -9.46
C LEU A 48 2.50 -0.56 -10.01
N ALA A 49 1.25 -0.44 -9.60
CA ALA A 49 0.38 0.64 -10.08
C ALA A 49 0.91 2.03 -9.73
N LEU A 50 1.50 2.21 -8.53
CA LEU A 50 2.13 3.48 -8.14
C LEU A 50 3.35 3.82 -9.02
N GLN A 51 4.15 2.81 -9.41
CA GLN A 51 5.31 3.00 -10.28
C GLN A 51 4.93 3.43 -11.70
N GLU A 52 3.79 2.98 -12.22
CA GLU A 52 3.30 3.33 -13.57
C GLU A 52 2.88 4.80 -13.72
N ARG A 53 2.83 5.57 -12.63
CA ARG A 53 2.33 6.95 -12.61
C ARG A 53 3.42 8.02 -12.45
N PHE A 54 4.69 7.62 -12.34
CA PHE A 54 5.79 8.57 -12.25
C PHE A 54 5.92 9.43 -13.51
N GLY A 55 6.33 10.68 -13.34
CA GLY A 55 6.57 11.63 -14.42
C GLY A 55 5.31 12.36 -14.90
N LEU A 56 4.14 12.10 -14.29
CA LEU A 56 2.90 12.85 -14.58
C LEU A 56 2.84 14.21 -13.88
N GLY A 57 3.69 14.44 -12.88
CA GLY A 57 3.84 15.74 -12.24
C GLY A 57 4.65 15.67 -10.95
N GLU A 58 5.49 16.67 -10.72
CA GLU A 58 6.48 16.70 -9.63
C GLU A 58 5.85 16.45 -8.24
N VAL A 59 4.78 17.16 -7.91
CA VAL A 59 4.09 17.00 -6.62
C VAL A 59 3.44 15.61 -6.51
N LEU A 60 2.95 15.03 -7.60
CA LEU A 60 2.42 13.67 -7.58
C LEU A 60 3.55 12.67 -7.32
N ASP A 61 4.68 12.83 -7.99
CA ASP A 61 5.85 11.95 -7.87
C ASP A 61 6.37 11.89 -6.43
N GLU A 62 6.38 13.00 -5.69
CA GLU A 62 6.69 13.00 -4.25
C GLU A 62 5.75 12.07 -3.45
N HIS A 63 4.45 12.11 -3.75
CA HIS A 63 3.47 11.28 -3.06
C HIS A 63 3.55 9.81 -3.50
N LEU A 64 3.91 9.54 -4.75
CA LEU A 64 4.16 8.18 -5.24
C LEU A 64 5.37 7.56 -4.54
N HIS A 65 6.47 8.31 -4.41
CA HIS A 65 7.65 7.86 -3.64
C HIS A 65 7.29 7.52 -2.20
N TRP A 66 6.56 8.41 -1.51
CA TRP A 66 6.10 8.17 -0.15
C TRP A 66 5.21 6.92 -0.05
N ALA A 67 4.23 6.77 -0.95
CA ALA A 67 3.29 5.65 -0.91
C ALA A 67 3.98 4.30 -1.14
N ILE A 68 4.96 4.25 -2.06
CA ILE A 68 5.78 3.06 -2.31
C ILE A 68 6.63 2.72 -1.08
N ALA A 69 7.26 3.72 -0.44
CA ALA A 69 8.03 3.50 0.79
C ALA A 69 7.14 2.91 1.90
N GLN A 70 5.93 3.45 2.08
CA GLN A 70 4.96 2.94 3.06
C GLN A 70 4.50 1.51 2.78
N GLN A 71 4.37 1.12 1.52
CA GLN A 71 4.06 -0.25 1.12
C GLN A 71 5.23 -1.20 1.45
N LYS A 72 6.46 -0.82 1.09
CA LYS A 72 7.66 -1.62 1.38
C LYS A 72 7.89 -1.83 2.88
N ALA A 73 7.74 -0.79 3.68
CA ALA A 73 7.87 -0.88 5.14
C ALA A 73 6.86 -1.87 5.74
N LYS A 74 5.61 -1.88 5.25
CA LYS A 74 4.59 -2.85 5.69
C LYS A 74 4.91 -4.28 5.30
N ARG A 75 5.55 -4.50 4.14
CA ARG A 75 6.05 -5.84 3.75
C ARG A 75 7.09 -6.33 4.73
N GLU A 76 8.04 -5.49 5.09
CA GLU A 76 9.11 -5.81 6.04
C GLU A 76 8.53 -6.11 7.43
N GLU A 77 7.63 -5.26 7.93
CA GLU A 77 6.94 -5.50 9.20
C GLU A 77 6.19 -6.85 9.21
N LYS A 78 5.48 -7.17 8.12
CA LYS A 78 4.80 -8.46 7.98
C LYS A 78 5.78 -9.62 8.03
N THR A 79 6.92 -9.52 7.34
CA THR A 79 7.99 -10.54 7.35
C THR A 79 8.57 -10.74 8.76
N LEU A 80 8.84 -9.64 9.48
CA LEU A 80 9.38 -9.67 10.84
C LEU A 80 8.40 -10.33 11.83
N LYS A 81 7.10 -10.05 11.71
CA LYS A 81 6.07 -10.68 12.56
C LYS A 81 5.98 -12.19 12.34
N ILE A 82 6.09 -12.65 11.09
CA ILE A 82 6.04 -14.09 10.77
C ILE A 82 7.21 -14.83 11.44
N GLN A 83 8.44 -14.28 11.38
CA GLN A 83 9.62 -14.92 11.98
C GLN A 83 9.53 -15.01 13.51
N THR A 84 9.14 -13.93 14.18
CA THR A 84 9.03 -13.90 15.65
C THR A 84 7.92 -14.83 16.17
N SER A 85 6.84 -15.01 15.41
CA SER A 85 5.77 -15.94 15.79
C SER A 85 6.17 -17.42 15.66
N GLN A 86 7.10 -17.77 14.76
CA GLN A 86 7.58 -19.14 14.57
C GLN A 86 8.57 -19.62 15.65
N GLN A 87 9.21 -18.72 16.39
CA GLN A 87 10.13 -19.07 17.48
C GLN A 87 9.43 -19.43 18.80
N LYS A 88 8.12 -19.17 18.95
CA LYS A 88 7.39 -19.36 20.22
C LYS A 88 6.78 -20.76 20.44
N THR A 89 6.96 -21.71 19.53
CA THR A 89 6.38 -23.07 19.65
C THR A 89 7.39 -24.18 19.95
N SER A 90 8.69 -23.87 20.15
CA SER A 90 9.68 -24.88 20.54
C SER A 90 10.17 -24.67 21.98
N SER A 91 9.30 -24.94 22.96
CA SER A 91 9.70 -25.20 24.36
C SER A 91 8.51 -25.70 25.20
N LYS A 92 8.05 -26.93 24.95
CA LYS A 92 7.26 -27.69 25.93
C LYS A 92 7.52 -29.20 25.78
N GLY A 93 8.09 -29.79 26.83
CA GLY A 93 8.42 -31.22 26.96
C GLY A 93 9.94 -31.40 26.95
N ASN A 94 10.64 -31.84 27.99
CA ASN A 94 10.30 -32.83 29.01
C ASN A 94 11.06 -32.50 30.30
N ASN A 95 10.36 -32.41 31.43
CA ASN A 95 11.01 -32.46 32.74
C ASN A 95 10.11 -33.23 33.71
N LYS A 96 10.22 -34.56 33.69
CA LYS A 96 9.75 -35.49 34.75
C LYS A 96 10.58 -36.78 34.67
N GLY A 97 11.72 -36.80 35.34
CA GLY A 97 12.31 -38.04 35.84
C GLY A 97 11.90 -38.18 37.31
N PRO A 98 11.29 -39.30 37.75
CA PRO A 98 10.88 -39.43 39.13
C PRO A 98 12.11 -39.70 40.01
N THR A 99 12.06 -39.08 41.18
CA THR A 99 12.87 -39.35 42.36
C THR A 99 12.77 -40.83 42.77
N SER A 100 13.91 -41.48 42.99
CA SER A 100 14.19 -42.40 44.10
C SER A 100 15.64 -42.87 44.05
#